data_AF-A0A497RTH3-F1
#
_entry.id   AF-A0A497RTH3-F1
#
_cell.length_a   1.000
_cell.length_b   1.000
_cell.length_c   1.000
_cell.angle_alpha   90.00
_cell.angle_beta   90.00
_cell.angle_gamma   90.00
#
_symmetry.space_group_name_H-M   'P 1'
#
loop_
_entity.id
_entity.type
_entity.pdbx_description
1 polymer ?
#
loop_
_entity_poly.entity_id
_entity_poly.type
_entity_poly.pdbx_seq_one_letter_code
_entity_poly.pdbx_strand_id
1 'polypeptide(L)'
;MCLSIRSAYPSIFSLDEYLYRYHQIIYIEIGLIIMVNEEDYDEELYWGIVNSIINDKRVCTHPYLRRVSSERAFRLKRNHDEILSECHLLEELKEAIENAPEEAILFHLDGRNDFATWVREEIGDLELSADLERIRPSKTIDVKSELVRVLDSRINGLKYDSVNLIFD
;
A
#
# COMPACT_ATOMS: atom_id res chain seq x y z
N MET A 1 -15.91 -25.97 15.70
CA MET A 1 -15.29 -25.96 17.04
C MET A 1 -13.96 -25.22 16.87
N CYS A 2 -13.92 -23.94 17.23
CA CYS A 2 -12.75 -23.07 17.06
C CYS A 2 -11.70 -23.39 18.11
N LEU A 3 -10.43 -23.54 17.70
CA LEU A 3 -9.30 -23.59 18.63
C LEU A 3 -8.53 -22.27 18.58
N SER A 4 -8.40 -21.69 19.77
CA SER A 4 -7.75 -20.43 20.10
C SER A 4 -6.23 -20.56 20.03
N ILE A 5 -5.56 -19.61 19.38
CA ILE A 5 -4.10 -19.46 19.47
C ILE A 5 -3.80 -18.36 20.50
N ARG A 6 -3.21 -18.79 21.62
CA ARG A 6 -2.62 -17.90 22.63
C ARG A 6 -1.28 -17.36 22.12
N SER A 7 -1.15 -16.04 22.19
CA SER A 7 0.10 -15.29 22.07
C SER A 7 1.06 -15.67 23.20
N ALA A 8 2.30 -16.00 22.84
CA ALA A 8 3.44 -16.01 23.75
C ALA A 8 4.70 -15.61 22.94
N TYR A 9 5.14 -14.37 23.11
CA TYR A 9 6.49 -13.97 22.74
C TYR A 9 7.44 -14.34 23.89
N PRO A 10 8.61 -14.95 23.61
CA PRO A 10 9.78 -14.77 24.44
C PRO A 10 10.84 -13.95 23.71
N SER A 11 11.42 -13.06 24.50
CA SER A 11 12.43 -12.07 24.17
C SER A 11 13.86 -12.65 24.10
N ILE A 12 14.72 -11.93 23.35
CA ILE A 12 16.19 -11.91 23.39
C ILE A 12 16.91 -13.06 22.62
N PHE A 13 17.04 -12.87 21.30
CA PHE A 13 18.16 -13.39 20.51
C PHE A 13 18.61 -12.27 19.56
N SER A 14 19.93 -12.11 19.37
CA SER A 14 20.48 -11.08 18.46
C SER A 14 19.97 -11.31 17.04
N LEU A 15 19.57 -10.24 16.36
CA LEU A 15 18.98 -10.24 15.01
C LEU A 15 19.79 -11.04 13.96
N ASP A 16 21.09 -11.22 14.16
CA ASP A 16 21.96 -11.99 13.26
C ASP A 16 21.75 -13.51 13.31
N GLU A 17 21.26 -14.06 14.43
CA GLU A 17 21.06 -15.51 14.58
C GLU A 17 19.67 -15.98 14.11
N TYR A 18 18.70 -15.06 14.02
CA TYR A 18 17.36 -15.33 13.50
C TYR A 18 17.37 -15.43 11.97
N LEU A 19 18.19 -14.64 11.29
CA LEU A 19 18.28 -14.64 9.82
C LEU A 19 18.95 -15.91 9.26
N TYR A 20 19.89 -16.52 9.99
CA TYR A 20 20.55 -17.76 9.54
C TYR A 20 19.70 -19.02 9.71
N ARG A 21 18.74 -19.04 10.65
CA ARG A 21 17.90 -20.22 10.91
C ARG A 21 16.65 -20.31 10.04
N TYR A 22 16.23 -19.20 9.41
CA TYR A 22 15.09 -19.18 8.49
C TYR A 22 15.49 -19.34 7.02
N HIS A 23 16.78 -19.24 6.69
CA HIS A 23 17.27 -19.44 5.32
C HIS A 23 17.39 -20.92 4.88
N GLN A 24 16.96 -21.88 5.72
CA GLN A 24 16.96 -23.30 5.40
C GLN A 24 15.61 -24.01 5.61
N ILE A 25 14.56 -23.27 5.99
CA ILE A 25 13.22 -23.85 6.21
C ILE A 25 12.16 -22.90 5.66
N ILE A 26 12.18 -22.70 4.34
CA ILE A 26 10.97 -22.40 3.55
C ILE A 26 10.98 -23.32 2.33
N TYR A 27 11.05 -24.62 2.60
CA TYR A 27 10.96 -25.67 1.58
C TYR A 27 10.20 -26.87 2.13
N ILE A 28 9.06 -26.64 2.78
CA ILE A 28 8.09 -27.72 3.04
C ILE A 28 6.69 -27.11 2.92
N GLU A 29 5.93 -27.64 1.95
CA GLU A 29 4.55 -27.29 1.54
C GLU A 29 4.33 -26.27 0.42
N ILE A 30 5.23 -26.19 -0.56
CA ILE A 30 4.89 -25.71 -1.92
C ILE A 30 5.18 -26.82 -2.92
N GLY A 31 4.12 -27.56 -3.24
CA GLY A 31 4.12 -28.57 -4.30
C GLY A 31 3.88 -27.93 -5.66
N LEU A 32 4.86 -27.19 -6.18
CA LEU A 32 5.03 -27.07 -7.63
C LEU A 32 6.52 -26.91 -7.95
N ILE A 33 7.07 -27.96 -8.55
CA ILE A 33 8.43 -27.99 -9.06
C ILE A 33 8.52 -27.01 -10.23
N ILE A 34 9.18 -25.87 -10.02
CA ILE A 34 9.91 -25.20 -11.08
C ILE A 34 11.38 -25.40 -10.73
N MET A 35 12.02 -26.42 -11.33
CA MET A 35 13.47 -26.49 -11.33
C MET A 35 13.99 -25.37 -12.23
N VAL A 36 14.21 -24.19 -11.65
CA VAL A 36 15.06 -23.18 -12.28
C VAL A 36 16.46 -23.41 -11.71
N ASN A 37 17.39 -23.81 -12.56
CA ASN A 37 18.81 -23.85 -12.21
C ASN A 37 19.23 -22.45 -11.74
N GLU A 38 20.14 -22.38 -10.76
CA GLU A 38 20.61 -21.17 -10.06
C GLU A 38 21.33 -20.10 -10.92
N GLU A 39 21.23 -20.15 -12.25
CA GLU A 39 21.84 -19.17 -13.14
C GLU A 39 20.73 -18.56 -14.03
N ASP A 40 20.57 -17.23 -13.95
CA ASP A 40 19.62 -16.40 -14.72
C ASP A 40 18.17 -16.31 -14.21
N TYR A 41 17.99 -15.85 -12.96
CA TYR A 41 16.75 -15.16 -12.58
C TYR A 41 16.67 -13.82 -13.36
N ASP A 42 16.02 -13.86 -14.52
CA ASP A 42 15.73 -12.66 -15.31
C ASP A 42 14.56 -11.89 -14.66
N GLU A 43 14.90 -10.99 -13.73
CA GLU A 43 13.93 -10.10 -13.06
C GLU A 43 13.08 -9.34 -14.08
N GLU A 44 13.61 -8.96 -15.25
CA GLU A 44 12.84 -8.25 -16.28
C GLU A 44 11.73 -9.13 -16.87
N LEU A 45 11.97 -10.43 -17.04
CA LEU A 45 10.96 -11.37 -17.55
C LEU A 45 9.85 -11.64 -16.53
N TYR A 46 10.22 -11.84 -15.26
CA TYR A 46 9.25 -12.02 -14.17
C TYR A 46 8.39 -10.77 -14.02
N TRP A 47 9.00 -9.58 -13.89
CA TRP A 47 8.27 -8.33 -13.81
C TRP A 47 7.49 -8.01 -15.09
N GLY A 48 7.97 -8.44 -16.26
CA GLY A 48 7.26 -8.31 -17.54
C GLY A 48 5.96 -9.12 -17.58
N ILE A 49 6.00 -10.38 -17.12
CA ILE A 49 4.82 -11.25 -17.01
C ILE A 49 3.87 -10.74 -15.94
N VAL A 50 4.40 -10.37 -14.77
CA VAL A 50 3.62 -9.78 -13.66
C VAL A 50 2.91 -8.51 -14.13
N ASN A 51 3.60 -7.59 -14.83
CA ASN A 51 2.99 -6.40 -15.40
C ASN A 51 1.92 -6.73 -16.45
N SER A 52 2.11 -7.76 -17.28
CA SER A 52 1.08 -8.19 -18.23
C SER A 52 -0.18 -8.72 -17.53
N ILE A 53 -0.02 -9.37 -16.38
CA ILE A 53 -1.11 -9.94 -15.59
C ILE A 53 -1.83 -8.84 -14.80
N ILE A 54 -1.11 -7.96 -14.11
CA ILE A 54 -1.67 -6.80 -13.39
C ILE A 54 -2.53 -5.95 -14.33
N ASN A 55 -2.10 -5.80 -15.59
CA ASN A 55 -2.83 -5.01 -16.58
C ASN A 55 -4.01 -5.75 -17.23
N ASP A 56 -4.20 -7.06 -17.01
CA ASP A 56 -5.42 -7.77 -17.41
C ASP A 56 -6.54 -7.47 -16.39
N LYS A 57 -7.58 -6.79 -16.86
CA LYS A 57 -8.75 -6.34 -16.07
C LYS A 57 -9.55 -7.47 -15.39
N ARG A 58 -9.16 -8.73 -15.59
CA ARG A 58 -9.76 -9.93 -14.98
C ARG A 58 -9.05 -10.39 -13.71
N VAL A 59 -7.93 -9.77 -13.35
CA VAL A 59 -7.15 -10.09 -12.15
C VAL A 59 -7.81 -9.51 -10.90
N CYS A 60 -7.86 -10.33 -9.85
CA CYS A 60 -8.39 -9.98 -8.53
C CYS A 60 -7.72 -8.70 -8.00
N THR A 61 -8.45 -7.60 -8.01
CA THR A 61 -7.95 -6.33 -7.45
C THR A 61 -7.95 -6.43 -5.92
N HIS A 62 -6.84 -6.07 -5.26
CA HIS A 62 -6.76 -6.05 -3.80
C HIS A 62 -7.97 -5.31 -3.20
N PRO A 63 -8.57 -5.77 -2.09
CA PRO A 63 -9.73 -5.11 -1.48
C PRO A 63 -9.53 -3.61 -1.19
N TYR A 64 -8.31 -3.19 -0.88
CA TYR A 64 -7.97 -1.77 -0.63
C TYR A 64 -7.81 -0.93 -1.90
N LEU A 65 -7.68 -1.55 -3.07
CA LEU A 65 -7.66 -0.88 -4.38
C LEU A 65 -9.06 -0.77 -5.00
N ARG A 66 -10.11 -1.15 -4.26
CA ARG A 66 -11.50 -1.03 -4.72
C ARG A 66 -11.90 0.44 -4.91
N ARG A 67 -12.89 0.65 -5.77
CA ARG A 67 -13.58 1.94 -5.89
C ARG A 67 -14.54 2.16 -4.73
N VAL A 68 -14.47 3.34 -4.11
CA VAL A 68 -15.42 3.82 -3.09
C VAL A 68 -16.63 4.51 -3.74
N SER A 69 -17.81 4.40 -3.13
CA SER A 69 -19.03 5.04 -3.64
C SER A 69 -18.96 6.58 -3.56
N SER A 70 -19.77 7.28 -4.35
CA SER A 70 -19.72 8.75 -4.43
C SER A 70 -20.05 9.46 -3.12
N GLU A 71 -20.86 8.88 -2.23
CA GLU A 71 -21.13 9.48 -0.92
C GLU A 71 -19.94 9.42 0.04
N ARG A 72 -18.95 8.58 -0.26
CA ARG A 72 -17.75 8.31 0.56
C ARG A 72 -16.45 8.71 -0.16
N ALA A 73 -16.56 9.33 -1.33
CA ALA A 73 -15.40 9.78 -2.09
C ALA A 73 -14.64 10.87 -1.33
N PHE A 74 -13.31 10.85 -1.45
CA PHE A 74 -12.49 11.93 -0.93
C PHE A 74 -12.67 13.17 -1.80
N ARG A 75 -13.01 14.29 -1.19
CA ARG A 75 -13.12 15.57 -1.90
C ARG A 75 -11.93 16.41 -1.54
N LEU A 76 -10.98 16.50 -2.46
CA LEU A 76 -9.84 17.38 -2.32
C LEU A 76 -10.30 18.81 -2.56
N LYS A 77 -10.12 19.65 -1.56
CA LYS A 77 -10.58 21.03 -1.55
C LYS A 77 -9.42 21.99 -1.36
N ARG A 78 -9.51 23.15 -2.00
CA ARG A 78 -8.58 24.25 -1.75
C ARG A 78 -8.93 25.01 -0.47
N ASN A 79 -10.23 25.10 -0.18
CA ASN A 79 -10.83 25.78 0.96
C ASN A 79 -12.24 25.21 1.22
N HIS A 80 -13.04 25.85 2.08
CA HIS A 80 -14.37 25.35 2.43
C HIS A 80 -15.36 25.27 1.25
N ASP A 81 -15.15 26.06 0.19
CA ASP A 81 -16.12 26.28 -0.90
C ASP A 81 -15.65 25.71 -2.26
N GLU A 82 -14.35 25.46 -2.44
CA GLU A 82 -13.75 25.07 -3.71
C GLU A 82 -13.24 23.62 -3.69
N ILE A 83 -13.90 22.73 -4.45
CA ILE A 83 -13.49 21.34 -4.68
C ILE A 83 -12.60 21.29 -5.93
N LEU A 84 -11.39 20.78 -5.78
CA LEU A 84 -10.42 20.58 -6.87
C LEU A 84 -10.57 19.22 -7.55
N SER A 85 -10.81 18.17 -6.76
CA SER A 85 -10.95 16.81 -7.26
C SER A 85 -11.83 15.96 -6.35
N GLU A 86 -12.49 14.96 -6.92
CA GLU A 86 -13.24 13.94 -6.21
C GLU A 86 -12.60 12.58 -6.51
N CYS A 87 -12.08 11.92 -5.48
CA CYS A 87 -11.30 10.69 -5.58
C CYS A 87 -12.06 9.52 -4.95
N HIS A 88 -12.24 8.47 -5.73
CA HIS A 88 -12.88 7.22 -5.36
C HIS A 88 -11.89 6.07 -5.23
N LEU A 89 -10.67 6.24 -5.74
CA LEU A 89 -9.58 5.27 -5.72
C LEU A 89 -8.36 5.87 -5.02
N LEU A 90 -7.51 5.01 -4.45
CA LEU A 90 -6.20 5.43 -3.92
C LEU A 90 -5.30 6.04 -5.01
N GLU A 91 -5.40 5.54 -6.25
CA GLU A 91 -4.66 6.08 -7.41
C GLU A 91 -5.15 7.49 -7.76
N GLU A 92 -6.46 7.69 -7.83
CA GLU A 92 -7.06 9.02 -8.06
C GLU A 92 -6.64 10.01 -6.96
N LEU A 93 -6.54 9.55 -5.70
CA LEU A 93 -6.05 10.39 -4.60
C LEU A 93 -4.58 10.76 -4.78
N LYS A 94 -3.71 9.80 -5.15
CA LYS A 94 -2.29 10.05 -5.42
C LYS A 94 -2.13 11.12 -6.51
N GLU A 95 -2.80 10.94 -7.63
CA GLU A 95 -2.78 11.88 -8.76
C GLU A 95 -3.33 13.25 -8.37
N ALA A 96 -4.40 13.29 -7.58
CA ALA A 96 -4.97 14.55 -7.12
C ALA A 96 -4.00 15.31 -6.21
N ILE A 97 -3.30 14.62 -5.29
CA ILE A 97 -2.27 15.23 -4.44
C ILE A 97 -1.09 15.73 -5.28
N GLU A 98 -0.65 14.96 -6.26
CA GLU A 98 0.46 15.31 -7.16
C GLU A 98 0.16 16.55 -8.02
N ASN A 99 -1.10 16.78 -8.39
CA ASN A 99 -1.49 17.94 -9.21
C ASN A 99 -2.02 19.13 -8.39
N ALA A 100 -2.35 18.91 -7.12
CA ALA A 100 -2.92 19.95 -6.28
C ALA A 100 -1.91 21.02 -5.87
N PRO A 101 -2.39 22.27 -5.65
CA PRO A 101 -1.58 23.34 -5.12
C PRO A 101 -1.27 23.10 -3.63
N GLU A 102 -0.13 23.59 -3.16
CA GLU A 102 0.38 23.31 -1.82
C GLU A 102 -0.59 23.75 -0.71
N GLU A 103 -1.28 24.87 -0.90
CA GLU A 103 -2.27 25.36 0.07
C GLU A 103 -3.43 24.39 0.30
N ALA A 104 -3.84 23.62 -0.73
CA ALA A 104 -4.89 22.62 -0.59
C ALA A 104 -4.40 21.41 0.22
N ILE A 105 -3.15 21.01 0.02
CA ILE A 105 -2.52 19.94 0.81
C ILE A 105 -2.42 20.35 2.27
N LEU A 106 -1.93 21.57 2.54
CA LEU A 106 -1.82 22.09 3.89
C LEU A 106 -3.18 22.23 4.58
N PHE A 107 -4.23 22.64 3.85
CA PHE A 107 -5.59 22.72 4.37
C PHE A 107 -6.07 21.37 4.91
N HIS A 108 -5.85 20.28 4.18
CA HIS A 108 -6.23 18.93 4.59
C HIS A 108 -5.30 18.28 5.63
N LEU A 109 -4.14 18.88 5.90
CA LEU A 109 -3.22 18.44 6.95
C LEU A 109 -3.40 19.24 8.25
N ASP A 110 -4.14 20.34 8.23
CA ASP A 110 -4.34 21.20 9.40
C ASP A 110 -5.26 20.53 10.43
N GLY A 111 -4.75 20.35 11.65
CA GLY A 111 -5.46 19.73 12.77
C GLY A 111 -5.55 18.20 12.72
N ARG A 112 -6.22 17.63 11.71
CA ARG A 112 -6.37 16.18 11.52
C ARG A 112 -6.09 15.87 10.07
N ASN A 113 -5.09 15.03 9.79
CA ASN A 113 -4.77 14.62 8.43
C ASN A 113 -5.99 13.93 7.80
N ASP A 114 -6.69 14.66 6.93
CA ASP A 114 -7.93 14.20 6.28
C ASP A 114 -7.65 13.02 5.36
N PHE A 115 -6.48 12.98 4.72
CA PHE A 115 -6.06 11.86 3.87
C PHE A 115 -6.00 10.56 4.68
N ALA A 116 -5.33 10.61 5.83
CA ALA A 116 -5.19 9.45 6.68
C ALA A 116 -6.55 9.00 7.27
N THR A 117 -7.41 9.95 7.60
CA THR A 117 -8.76 9.67 8.10
C THR A 117 -9.60 8.97 7.04
N TRP A 118 -9.60 9.47 5.81
CA TRP A 118 -10.32 8.85 4.71
C TRP A 118 -9.81 7.44 4.39
N VAL A 119 -8.49 7.25 4.35
CA VAL A 119 -7.90 5.92 4.14
C VAL A 119 -8.32 4.94 5.24
N ARG A 120 -8.34 5.37 6.50
CA ARG A 120 -8.77 4.52 7.61
C ARG A 120 -10.25 4.17 7.53
N GLU A 121 -11.10 5.17 7.31
CA GLU A 121 -12.55 5.03 7.48
C GLU A 121 -13.23 4.47 6.23
N GLU A 122 -12.80 4.87 5.04
CA GLU A 122 -13.45 4.51 3.78
C GLU A 122 -12.71 3.41 3.02
N ILE A 123 -11.38 3.40 3.05
CA ILE A 123 -10.57 2.33 2.43
C ILE A 123 -10.37 1.15 3.39
N GLY A 124 -10.20 1.42 4.69
CA GLY A 124 -9.95 0.40 5.71
C GLY A 124 -8.49 -0.03 5.83
N ASP A 125 -7.57 0.65 5.13
CA ASP A 125 -6.12 0.34 5.19
C ASP A 125 -5.49 1.02 6.41
N LEU A 126 -5.50 0.31 7.54
CA LEU A 126 -4.97 0.83 8.81
C LEU A 126 -3.48 1.13 8.76
N GLU A 127 -2.71 0.33 8.02
CA GLU A 127 -1.27 0.50 7.87
C GLU A 127 -0.95 1.79 7.11
N LEU A 128 -1.55 1.96 5.93
CA LEU A 128 -1.40 3.19 5.15
C LEU A 128 -1.87 4.42 5.93
N SER A 129 -2.99 4.30 6.65
CA SER A 129 -3.49 5.40 7.47
C SER A 129 -2.49 5.83 8.54
N ALA A 130 -1.84 4.87 9.22
CA ALA A 130 -0.86 5.16 10.25
C ALA A 130 0.40 5.81 9.66
N ASP A 131 0.82 5.40 8.46
CA ASP A 131 1.95 6.00 7.77
C ASP A 131 1.66 7.45 7.35
N LEU A 132 0.48 7.69 6.77
CA LEU A 132 0.03 9.04 6.42
C LEU A 132 -0.12 9.93 7.67
N GLU A 133 -0.61 9.39 8.79
CA GLU A 133 -0.71 10.13 10.05
C GLU A 133 0.62 10.60 10.62
N ARG A 134 1.76 10.02 10.22
CA ARG A 134 3.08 10.50 10.69
C ARG A 134 3.59 11.70 9.90
N ILE A 135 3.05 11.94 8.71
CA ILE A 135 3.45 13.05 7.85
C ILE A 135 2.91 14.36 8.46
N ARG A 136 3.81 15.32 8.67
CA ARG A 136 3.49 16.63 9.25
C ARG A 136 4.16 17.74 8.44
N PRO A 137 3.45 18.85 8.19
CA PRO A 137 4.07 20.01 7.57
C PRO A 137 5.27 20.50 8.36
N SER A 138 6.40 20.64 7.68
CA SER A 138 7.60 21.27 8.24
C SER A 138 8.30 22.12 7.18
N LYS A 139 9.06 23.12 7.61
CA LYS A 139 9.72 24.06 6.68
C LYS A 139 10.73 23.41 5.73
N THR A 140 11.17 22.20 6.03
CA THR A 140 12.26 21.51 5.32
C THR A 140 11.78 20.32 4.50
N ILE A 141 10.52 19.92 4.64
CA ILE A 141 9.98 18.71 4.01
C ILE A 141 9.02 19.12 2.92
N ASP A 142 9.24 18.61 1.71
CA ASP A 142 8.21 18.61 0.68
C ASP A 142 7.16 17.56 1.04
N VAL A 143 6.14 18.02 1.75
CA VAL A 143 5.06 17.19 2.28
C VAL A 143 4.28 16.50 1.17
N LYS A 144 4.10 17.19 0.04
CA LYS A 144 3.36 16.66 -1.11
C LYS A 144 4.11 15.47 -1.70
N SER A 145 5.42 15.61 -1.90
CA SER A 145 6.27 14.53 -2.37
C SER A 145 6.31 13.35 -1.39
N GLU A 146 6.29 13.61 -0.08
CA GLU A 146 6.23 12.55 0.93
C GLU A 146 4.90 11.78 0.92
N LEU A 147 3.77 12.49 0.83
CA LEU A 147 2.44 11.89 0.70
C LEU A 147 2.35 11.00 -0.54
N VAL A 148 2.78 11.51 -1.69
CA VAL A 148 2.78 10.77 -2.96
C VAL A 148 3.66 9.52 -2.84
N ARG A 149 4.86 9.64 -2.26
CA ARG A 149 5.77 8.50 -2.08
C ARG A 149 5.17 7.38 -1.22
N VAL A 150 4.52 7.73 -0.11
CA VAL A 150 3.88 6.75 0.78
C VAL A 150 2.70 6.07 0.09
N LEU A 151 1.86 6.84 -0.60
CA LEU A 151 0.74 6.30 -1.38
C LEU A 151 1.22 5.37 -2.50
N ASP A 152 2.21 5.81 -3.29
CA ASP A 152 2.74 5.05 -4.42
C ASP A 152 3.35 3.72 -3.98
N SER A 153 4.19 3.75 -2.94
CA SER A 153 4.80 2.55 -2.37
C SER A 153 3.75 1.55 -1.90
N ARG A 154 2.69 2.02 -1.23
CA ARG A 154 1.62 1.13 -0.77
C ARG A 154 0.80 0.58 -1.93
N ILE A 155 0.39 1.41 -2.88
CA ILE A 155 -0.39 0.99 -4.05
C ILE A 155 0.37 -0.10 -4.84
N ASN A 156 1.68 0.09 -5.06
CA ASN A 156 2.50 -0.89 -5.77
C ASN A 156 2.63 -2.21 -4.98
N GLY A 157 2.78 -2.14 -3.65
CA GLY A 157 2.74 -3.34 -2.79
C GLY A 157 1.41 -4.09 -2.91
N LEU A 158 0.28 -3.38 -2.85
CA LEU A 158 -1.06 -3.99 -2.98
C LEU A 158 -1.28 -4.61 -4.37
N LYS A 159 -0.73 -4.01 -5.43
CA LYS A 159 -0.77 -4.59 -6.78
C LYS A 159 0.06 -5.87 -6.85
N TYR A 160 1.22 -5.90 -6.22
CA TYR A 160 2.03 -7.11 -6.14
C TYR A 160 1.33 -8.23 -5.35
N ASP A 161 0.75 -7.89 -4.20
CA ASP A 161 -0.01 -8.85 -3.38
C ASP A 161 -1.23 -9.41 -4.12
N SER A 162 -1.91 -8.57 -4.92
CA SER A 162 -3.01 -8.99 -5.79
C SER A 162 -2.60 -10.09 -6.77
N VAL A 163 -1.35 -10.05 -7.25
CA VAL A 163 -0.80 -11.04 -8.19
C VAL A 163 -0.47 -12.33 -7.46
N ASN A 164 0.11 -12.25 -6.26
CA ASN A 164 0.40 -13.43 -5.45
C ASN A 164 -0.88 -14.20 -5.09
N LEU A 165 -1.99 -13.49 -4.83
CA LEU A 165 -3.30 -14.11 -4.60
C LEU A 165 -3.86 -14.92 -5.79
N ILE A 166 -3.31 -14.78 -7.00
CA ILE A 166 -3.71 -15.58 -8.18
C ILE A 166 -2.94 -16.90 -8.25
N PHE A 167 -1.74 -16.93 -7.65
CA PHE A 167 -0.80 -18.04 -7.77
C PHE A 167 -0.75 -18.94 -6.52
N ASP A 168 -1.43 -18.55 -5.44
CA ASP A 168 -1.74 -19.36 -4.26
C ASP A 168 -2.99 -20.26 -4.48
#